data_AF-A0A6G2DNR7-F1
#
_entry.id   AF-A0A6G2DNR7-F1
#
_cell.length_a   1.000
_cell.length_b   1.000
_cell.length_c   1.000
_cell.angle_alpha   90.00
_cell.angle_beta   90.00
_cell.angle_gamma   90.00
#
_symmetry.space_group_name_H-M   'P 1'
#
loop_
_entity.id
_entity.type
_entity.pdbx_description
1 polymer ?
#
loop_
_entity_poly.entity_id
_entity_poly.type
_entity_poly.pdbx_seq_one_letter_code
_entity_poly.pdbx_strand_id
1 'polypeptide(L)'
;METTTEENRPWESHKEYYDVHYLLNGEEIILYNFLSQMELSEYKVDDDWQQMNGTALFSIKLKKDMLLLLEPNDAHKTGLLVEEPLNIKKVVFKVKI
;
A
#
# COMPACT_ATOMS: atom_id res chain seq x y z
N MET A 1 -6.22 -10.02 7.52
CA MET A 1 -5.50 -10.57 6.35
C MET A 1 -4.17 -11.13 6.85
N GLU A 2 -3.62 -12.12 6.17
CA GLU A 2 -2.27 -12.61 6.48
C GLU A 2 -1.24 -11.84 5.65
N THR A 3 -0.15 -11.39 6.28
CA THR A 3 0.98 -10.78 5.56
C THR A 3 1.75 -11.83 4.78
N THR A 4 2.37 -11.43 3.67
CA THR A 4 3.02 -12.36 2.74
C THR A 4 4.22 -11.72 2.06
N THR A 5 4.87 -12.44 1.15
CA THR A 5 6.01 -11.95 0.36
C THR A 5 5.57 -10.96 -0.72
N GLU A 6 6.53 -10.18 -1.24
CA GLU A 6 6.28 -9.14 -2.24
C GLU A 6 5.69 -9.65 -3.56
N GLU A 7 5.98 -10.89 -3.93
CA GLU A 7 5.51 -11.54 -5.16
C GLU A 7 4.00 -11.77 -5.15
N ASN A 8 3.40 -11.88 -3.96
CA ASN A 8 1.97 -12.11 -3.78
C ASN A 8 1.16 -10.82 -3.61
N ARG A 9 1.79 -9.65 -3.78
CA ARG A 9 1.15 -8.33 -3.60
C ARG A 9 1.43 -7.42 -4.80
N PRO A 10 0.40 -6.78 -5.37
CA PRO A 10 0.60 -5.81 -6.44
C PRO A 10 1.13 -4.49 -5.88
N TRP A 11 1.84 -3.73 -6.71
CA TRP A 11 1.95 -2.29 -6.52
C TRP A 11 0.68 -1.62 -7.03
N GLU A 12 0.21 -0.60 -6.31
CA GLU A 12 -0.95 0.19 -6.67
C GLU A 12 -0.79 1.68 -6.32
N SER A 13 -1.63 2.52 -6.93
CA SER A 13 -1.90 3.88 -6.50
C SER A 13 -3.31 4.31 -6.91
N HIS A 14 -3.72 5.48 -6.41
CA HIS A 14 -5.05 6.08 -6.56
C HIS A 14 -4.93 7.50 -7.11
N LYS A 15 -5.98 8.03 -7.74
CA LYS A 15 -6.01 9.40 -8.27
C LYS A 15 -7.10 10.26 -7.65
N GLU A 16 -8.20 9.66 -7.20
CA GLU A 16 -9.36 10.38 -6.67
C GLU A 16 -9.44 10.35 -5.14
N TYR A 17 -8.79 9.39 -4.49
CA TYR A 17 -8.82 9.20 -3.05
C TYR A 17 -7.42 9.15 -2.43
N TYR A 18 -7.36 9.64 -1.20
CA TYR A 18 -6.31 9.34 -0.25
C TYR A 18 -6.53 7.96 0.37
N ASP A 19 -5.42 7.29 0.67
CA ASP A 19 -5.43 6.06 1.45
C ASP A 19 -4.91 6.33 2.85
N VAL A 20 -5.79 6.16 3.84
CA VAL A 20 -5.42 6.26 5.26
C VAL A 20 -5.40 4.86 5.86
N HIS A 21 -4.21 4.29 5.94
CA HIS A 21 -3.96 3.00 6.57
C HIS A 21 -3.88 3.17 8.08
N TYR A 22 -4.70 2.41 8.81
CA TYR A 22 -4.64 2.31 10.27
C TYR A 22 -4.57 0.86 10.72
N LEU A 23 -3.52 0.51 11.48
CA LEU A 23 -3.30 -0.86 11.92
C LEU A 23 -3.90 -1.10 13.30
N LEU A 24 -4.94 -1.94 13.39
CA LEU A 24 -5.62 -2.28 14.65
C LEU A 24 -4.85 -3.35 15.44
N ASN A 25 -4.16 -4.26 14.74
CA ASN A 25 -3.37 -5.33 15.34
C ASN A 25 -2.30 -5.86 14.39
N GLY A 26 -1.14 -6.22 14.96
CA GLY A 26 0.00 -6.80 14.25
C GLY A 26 0.99 -5.74 13.72
N GLU A 27 1.73 -6.11 12.69
CA GLU A 27 2.64 -5.24 11.95
C GLU A 27 2.76 -5.68 10.48
N GLU A 28 3.00 -4.73 9.59
CA GLU A 28 3.25 -4.99 8.17
C GLU A 28 4.39 -4.10 7.65
N ILE A 29 5.05 -4.55 6.60
CA ILE A 29 5.86 -3.68 5.75
C ILE A 29 4.97 -3.12 4.63
N ILE A 30 5.15 -1.83 4.35
CA ILE A 30 4.61 -1.16 3.18
C ILE A 30 5.79 -0.62 2.39
N LEU A 31 5.89 -0.99 1.12
CA LEU A 31 6.88 -0.38 0.21
C LEU A 31 6.28 0.85 -0.43
N TYR A 32 7.12 1.83 -0.68
CA TYR A 32 6.73 3.11 -1.25
C TYR A 32 7.66 3.51 -2.40
N ASN A 33 7.10 4.16 -3.42
CA ASN A 33 7.85 4.95 -4.39
C ASN A 33 6.96 6.09 -4.95
N PHE A 34 7.56 7.01 -5.69
CA PHE A 34 6.82 8.01 -6.48
C PHE A 34 6.33 7.39 -7.79
N LEU A 35 5.11 7.73 -8.23
CA LEU A 35 4.54 7.22 -9.49
C LEU A 35 5.45 7.43 -10.70
N SER A 36 6.17 8.55 -10.73
CA SER A 36 7.12 8.90 -11.80
C SER A 36 8.33 7.97 -11.90
N GLN A 37 8.55 7.10 -10.92
CA GLN A 37 9.62 6.10 -10.89
C GLN A 37 9.10 4.68 -11.15
N MET A 38 7.81 4.53 -11.49
CA MET A 38 7.15 3.24 -11.68
C MET A 38 6.77 3.02 -13.15
N GLU A 39 6.74 1.76 -13.57
CA GLU A 39 6.22 1.34 -14.86
C GLU A 39 4.72 1.11 -14.75
N LEU A 40 3.93 2.05 -15.30
CA LEU A 40 2.48 2.07 -15.13
C LEU A 40 1.77 1.16 -16.12
N SER A 41 0.77 0.43 -15.64
CA SER A 41 -0.21 -0.29 -16.47
C SER A 41 -1.39 0.62 -16.83
N GLU A 42 -2.50 0.06 -17.31
CA GLU A 42 -3.73 0.82 -17.54
C GLU A 42 -4.38 1.24 -16.22
N TYR A 43 -4.90 2.47 -16.19
CA TYR A 43 -5.67 3.00 -15.08
C TYR A 43 -7.13 2.53 -15.16
N LYS A 44 -7.65 1.94 -14.08
CA LYS A 44 -9.06 1.53 -13.98
C LYS A 44 -9.85 2.62 -13.26
N VAL A 45 -10.54 3.44 -14.05
CA VAL A 45 -11.28 4.61 -13.54
C VAL A 45 -12.35 4.22 -12.52
N ASP A 46 -13.14 3.17 -12.81
CA ASP A 46 -14.27 2.77 -11.95
C ASP A 46 -13.83 2.28 -10.56
N ASP A 47 -12.59 1.81 -10.43
CA ASP A 47 -11.99 1.30 -9.19
C ASP A 47 -11.04 2.30 -8.52
N ASP A 48 -10.84 3.49 -9.11
CA ASP A 48 -9.76 4.44 -8.77
C ASP A 48 -8.39 3.75 -8.63
N TRP A 49 -8.02 2.86 -9.55
CA TRP A 49 -6.91 1.94 -9.33
C TRP A 49 -5.90 1.90 -10.48
N GLN A 50 -4.63 2.11 -10.16
CA GLN A 50 -3.52 2.06 -11.09
C GLN A 50 -2.55 0.93 -10.72
N GLN A 51 -2.49 -0.15 -11.49
CA GLN A 51 -1.41 -1.14 -11.32
C GLN A 51 -0.09 -0.61 -11.87
N MET A 52 1.02 -1.07 -11.30
CA MET A 52 2.35 -0.79 -11.80
C MET A 52 3.37 -1.87 -11.41
N ASN A 53 4.58 -1.77 -11.97
CA ASN A 53 5.77 -2.50 -11.54
C ASN A 53 6.91 -1.53 -11.24
N GLY A 54 7.82 -1.93 -10.36
CA GLY A 54 8.98 -1.11 -9.99
C GLY A 54 9.63 -1.59 -8.71
N THR A 55 10.68 -0.88 -8.32
CA THR A 55 11.43 -1.13 -7.08
C THR A 55 11.01 -0.14 -6.00
N ALA A 56 11.15 -0.55 -4.73
CA ALA A 56 10.88 0.34 -3.62
C ALA A 56 11.96 1.44 -3.54
N LEU A 57 11.54 2.67 -3.28
CA LEU A 57 12.45 3.74 -2.86
C LEU A 57 12.81 3.60 -1.38
N PHE A 58 11.80 3.30 -0.56
CA PHE A 58 11.97 2.96 0.84
C PHE A 58 10.82 2.06 1.31
N SER A 59 10.96 1.54 2.53
CA SER A 59 9.95 0.76 3.21
C SER A 59 9.54 1.41 4.53
N ILE A 60 8.29 1.20 4.91
CA ILE A 60 7.69 1.66 6.15
C ILE A 60 7.28 0.43 6.93
N LYS A 61 7.72 0.31 8.18
CA LYS A 61 7.21 -0.69 9.13
C LYS A 61 6.05 -0.09 9.90
N LEU A 62 4.82 -0.43 9.50
CA LEU A 62 3.60 0.03 10.17
C LEU A 62 3.24 -0.95 11.28
N LYS A 63 3.04 -0.45 12.51
CA LYS A 63 2.69 -1.25 13.68
C LYS A 63 1.31 -0.88 14.21
N LYS A 64 0.80 -1.70 15.14
CA LYS A 64 -0.41 -1.41 15.91
C LYS A 64 -0.48 0.07 16.35
N ASP A 65 -1.65 0.66 16.16
CA ASP A 65 -2.02 2.03 16.52
C ASP A 65 -1.25 3.13 15.76
N MET A 66 -0.53 2.77 14.68
CA MET A 66 0.05 3.72 13.74
C MET A 66 -0.92 4.01 12.58
N LEU A 67 -0.80 5.23 12.06
CA LEU A 67 -1.50 5.72 10.88
C LEU A 67 -0.49 6.09 9.80
N LEU A 68 -0.77 5.70 8.56
CA LEU A 68 -0.06 6.14 7.36
C LEU A 68 -1.10 6.72 6.39
N LEU A 69 -0.88 7.96 5.96
CA LEU A 69 -1.64 8.58 4.87
C LEU A 69 -0.78 8.54 3.61
N LEU A 70 -1.38 8.07 2.52
CA LEU A 70 -0.81 8.06 1.18
C LEU A 70 -1.63 8.99 0.30
N GLU A 71 -0.96 9.94 -0.34
CA GLU A 71 -1.55 10.89 -1.28
C GLU A 71 -1.96 10.19 -2.58
N PRO A 72 -2.84 10.80 -3.37
CA PRO A 72 -3.05 10.39 -4.74
C PRO A 72 -1.71 10.32 -5.50
N ASN A 73 -1.53 9.25 -6.26
CA ASN A 73 -0.31 8.88 -6.99
C ASN A 73 0.86 8.37 -6.14
N ASP A 74 0.72 8.22 -4.82
CA ASP A 74 1.73 7.51 -4.05
C ASP A 74 1.70 6.03 -4.42
N ALA A 75 2.77 5.55 -5.05
CA ALA A 75 2.90 4.14 -5.40
C ALA A 75 3.22 3.36 -4.14
N HIS A 76 2.39 2.36 -3.83
CA HIS A 76 2.56 1.57 -2.62
C HIS A 76 2.26 0.09 -2.83
N LYS A 77 2.92 -0.74 -2.02
CA LYS A 77 2.65 -2.18 -1.92
C LYS A 77 2.51 -2.54 -0.45
N THR A 78 1.35 -3.07 -0.06
CA THR A 78 0.98 -3.29 1.35
C THR A 78 0.83 -4.77 1.68
N GLY A 79 0.64 -5.10 2.96
CA GLY A 79 0.38 -6.47 3.40
C GLY A 79 1.61 -7.38 3.35
N LEU A 80 2.80 -6.80 3.50
CA LEU A 80 4.06 -7.53 3.46
C LEU A 80 4.49 -7.97 4.86
N LEU A 81 5.08 -9.16 4.93
CA LEU A 81 5.60 -9.70 6.18
C LEU A 81 6.84 -8.92 6.62
N VAL A 82 7.06 -8.88 7.94
CA VAL A 82 8.25 -8.28 8.54
C VAL A 82 9.35 -9.34 8.68
N GLU A 83 9.01 -10.45 9.34
CA GLU A 83 9.91 -11.58 9.58
C GLU A 83 9.26 -12.89 9.11
N GLU A 84 8.03 -13.12 9.58
CA GLU A 84 7.20 -14.28 9.22
C GLU A 84 5.76 -13.85 8.89
N PRO A 85 4.99 -14.67 8.16
CA PRO A 85 3.57 -14.41 7.92
C PRO A 85 2.81 -14.19 9.22
N LEU A 86 2.05 -13.10 9.28
CA LEU A 86 1.31 -12.68 10.46
C LEU A 86 -0.11 -12.28 10.08
N ASN A 87 -1.08 -12.75 10.85
CA ASN A 87 -2.45 -12.29 10.73
C ASN A 87 -2.60 -10.88 11.32
N ILE A 88 -2.77 -9.89 10.45
CA ILE A 88 -3.01 -8.49 10.81
C ILE A 88 -4.48 -8.13 10.71
N LYS A 89 -4.87 -7.13 11.51
CA LYS A 89 -6.16 -6.44 11.39
C LYS A 89 -5.89 -4.98 11.09
N LYS A 90 -6.38 -4.50 9.94
CA LYS A 90 -6.21 -3.11 9.50
C LYS A 90 -7.50 -2.57 8.90
N VAL A 91 -7.58 -1.24 8.84
CA VAL A 91 -8.61 -0.52 8.10
C VAL A 91 -7.89 0.43 7.15
N VAL A 92 -8.40 0.56 5.93
CA VAL A 92 -7.96 1.59 4.98
C VAL A 92 -9.15 2.48 4.74
N PHE A 93 -9.08 3.73 5.19
CA PHE A 93 -10.11 4.71 4.88
C PHE A 93 -9.76 5.37 3.54
N LYS A 94 -10.74 5.39 2.64
CA LYS A 94 -10.66 6.17 1.40
C LYS A 94 -11.24 7.55 1.66
N VAL A 95 -10.42 8.59 1.56
CA VAL A 95 -10.88 9.98 1.75
C VAL A 95 -10.87 10.66 0.39
N LYS A 96 -12.02 11.18 -0.05
CA LYS A 96 -12.13 11.84 -1.35
C LYS A 96 -11.43 13.20 -1.30
N ILE A 97 -10.71 13.54 -2.37
CA ILE A 97 -10.15 14.88 -2.58
C ILE A 97 -11.26 15.92 -2.81
#